data_AF-A0A3C1MX04-F1
#
_entry.id   AF-A0A3C1MX04-F1
#
_cell.length_a   1.000
_cell.length_b   1.000
_cell.length_c   1.000
_cell.angle_alpha   90.00
_cell.angle_beta   90.00
_cell.angle_gamma   90.00
#
_symmetry.space_group_name_H-M   'P 1'
#
loop_
_entity.id
_entity.type
_entity.pdbx_description
1 polymer ?
#
loop_
_entity_poly.entity_id
_entity_poly.type
_entity_poly.pdbx_seq_one_letter_code
_entity_poly.pdbx_strand_id
1 'polypeptide(L)'
;RVALRRMDAALRFNLHCPALAALRTELRWALDTTSPARDWDVLLTHTLPALQAVSPDAALDRLMRAIQPVRRAAHADLNAALGSARFGQFLLLVGRALLSCQQASLVAAPKPRMDTLMAQAHDLMAKQHRQLLRRGDGLATLSDAARHRLRIAAKKQRYLLAFVAEIYPQRASRAYLAALTSVQQQLGDLNDLSVAQRCLQDLRPRHAWACGLVQGWCAAQTPHLLAQLASAWGGVDAAKAFWRRRA
;
A
#
# COMPACT_ATOMS: atom_id res chain seq x y z
N ARG A 1 -9.75 -1.75 -3.37
CA ARG A 1 -8.40 -1.62 -2.74
C ARG A 1 -8.06 -0.20 -2.28
N VAL A 2 -8.05 0.83 -3.14
CA VAL A 2 -7.65 2.20 -2.74
C VAL A 2 -8.56 2.78 -1.64
N ALA A 3 -9.88 2.65 -1.80
CA ALA A 3 -10.86 3.09 -0.81
C ALA A 3 -10.60 2.49 0.59
N LEU A 4 -10.41 1.17 0.67
CA LEU A 4 -10.10 0.46 1.92
C LEU A 4 -8.82 1.00 2.60
N ARG A 5 -7.79 1.38 1.83
CA ARG A 5 -6.57 1.99 2.41
C ARG A 5 -6.79 3.41 2.91
N ARG A 6 -7.67 4.19 2.26
CA ARG A 6 -8.08 5.52 2.77
C ARG A 6 -8.88 5.36 4.06
N MET A 7 -9.74 4.35 4.15
CA MET A 7 -10.43 4.00 5.41
C MET A 7 -9.43 3.61 6.50
N ASP A 8 -8.39 2.81 6.21
CA ASP A 8 -7.34 2.45 7.20
C ASP A 8 -6.61 3.70 7.73
N ALA A 9 -6.42 4.71 6.86
CA ALA A 9 -5.84 5.99 7.28
C ALA A 9 -6.78 6.76 8.20
N ALA A 10 -8.07 6.86 7.88
CA ALA A 10 -9.07 7.52 8.73
C ALA A 10 -9.19 6.85 10.11
N LEU A 11 -9.16 5.52 10.15
CA LEU A 11 -9.25 4.75 11.39
C LEU A 11 -8.02 4.90 12.31
N ARG A 12 -6.95 5.59 11.91
CA ARG A 12 -5.80 5.90 12.79
C ARG A 12 -6.07 7.01 13.79
N PHE A 13 -7.05 7.87 13.50
CA PHE A 13 -7.47 8.92 14.41
C PHE A 13 -8.19 8.31 15.60
N ASN A 14 -8.01 8.90 16.78
CA ASN A 14 -8.71 8.48 17.97
C ASN A 14 -10.12 9.11 17.98
N LEU A 15 -11.01 8.55 17.18
CA LEU A 15 -12.35 9.08 16.94
C LEU A 15 -13.37 8.72 18.05
N HIS A 16 -12.92 8.19 19.20
CA HIS A 16 -13.75 7.83 20.37
C HIS A 16 -15.09 7.15 20.02
N CYS A 17 -15.09 6.27 19.00
CA CYS A 17 -16.28 5.57 18.55
C CYS A 17 -16.03 4.05 18.64
N PRO A 18 -16.65 3.33 19.60
CA PRO A 18 -16.47 1.89 19.78
C PRO A 18 -16.78 1.08 18.51
N ALA A 19 -17.73 1.55 17.69
CA ALA A 19 -18.09 0.91 16.41
C ALA A 19 -16.92 0.88 15.41
N LEU A 20 -15.97 1.82 15.50
CA LEU A 20 -14.79 1.87 14.62
C LEU A 20 -13.70 0.86 15.03
N ALA A 21 -13.70 0.37 16.28
CA ALA A 21 -12.71 -0.59 16.75
C ALA A 21 -12.90 -1.96 16.06
N ALA A 22 -14.15 -2.45 16.03
CA ALA A 22 -14.52 -3.69 15.34
C ALA A 22 -14.22 -3.62 13.83
N LEU A 23 -14.31 -2.42 13.23
CA LEU A 23 -14.08 -2.21 11.81
C LEU A 23 -12.61 -2.43 11.40
N ARG A 24 -11.64 -2.21 12.28
CA ARG A 24 -10.21 -2.33 11.93
C ARG A 24 -9.82 -3.77 11.55
N THR A 25 -10.33 -4.76 12.28
CA THR A 25 -10.05 -6.19 12.01
C THR A 25 -10.63 -6.60 10.66
N GLU A 26 -11.90 -6.26 10.42
CA GLU A 26 -12.57 -6.62 9.16
C GLU A 26 -12.01 -5.84 7.97
N LEU A 27 -11.58 -4.59 8.16
CA LEU A 27 -10.90 -3.82 7.12
C LEU A 27 -9.54 -4.45 6.74
N ARG A 28 -8.78 -4.95 7.73
CA ARG A 28 -7.52 -5.66 7.48
C ARG A 28 -7.80 -6.91 6.66
N TRP A 29 -8.76 -7.73 7.09
CA TRP A 29 -9.18 -8.91 6.34
C TRP A 29 -9.56 -8.57 4.89
N ALA A 30 -10.43 -7.58 4.68
CA ALA A 30 -10.85 -7.17 3.33
C ALA A 30 -9.69 -6.66 2.46
N LEU A 31 -8.70 -5.98 3.05
CA LEU A 31 -7.48 -5.57 2.35
C LEU A 31 -6.64 -6.78 1.93
N ASP A 32 -6.47 -7.75 2.83
CA ASP A 32 -5.60 -8.90 2.63
C ASP A 32 -6.18 -9.85 1.58
N THR A 33 -7.51 -10.11 1.61
CA THR A 33 -8.24 -10.90 0.62
C THR A 33 -8.00 -10.46 -0.83
N THR A 34 -7.79 -9.16 -1.05
CA THR A 34 -7.59 -8.62 -2.40
C THR A 34 -6.16 -8.75 -2.92
N SER A 35 -5.21 -9.26 -2.12
CA SER A 35 -3.79 -9.25 -2.46
C SER A 35 -3.37 -10.39 -3.40
N PRO A 36 -3.74 -11.66 -3.19
CA PRO A 36 -3.34 -12.76 -4.08
C PRO A 36 -3.74 -12.55 -5.54
N ALA A 37 -5.00 -12.17 -5.80
CA ALA A 37 -5.48 -11.88 -7.16
C ALA A 37 -4.68 -10.74 -7.81
N ARG A 38 -4.39 -9.67 -7.05
CA ARG A 38 -3.58 -8.54 -7.53
C ARG A 38 -2.15 -8.96 -7.86
N ASP A 39 -1.54 -9.80 -7.02
CA ASP A 39 -0.16 -10.23 -7.21
C ASP A 39 -0.01 -11.03 -8.52
N TRP A 40 -0.97 -11.91 -8.83
CA TRP A 40 -1.04 -12.61 -10.12
C TRP A 40 -1.33 -11.68 -11.30
N ASP A 41 -2.22 -10.70 -11.13
CA ASP A 41 -2.48 -9.70 -12.17
C ASP A 41 -1.20 -8.90 -12.49
N VAL A 42 -0.46 -8.42 -11.48
CA VAL A 42 0.82 -7.71 -11.69
C VAL A 42 1.81 -8.56 -12.47
N LEU A 43 1.96 -9.82 -12.09
CA LEU A 43 2.90 -10.72 -12.73
C LEU A 43 2.59 -10.86 -14.23
N LEU A 44 1.31 -11.06 -14.57
CA LEU A 44 0.86 -11.29 -15.94
C LEU A 44 0.71 -10.04 -16.81
N THR A 45 0.37 -8.88 -16.23
CA THR A 45 0.10 -7.67 -17.02
C THR A 45 1.26 -6.68 -17.02
N HIS A 46 2.26 -6.86 -16.15
CA HIS A 46 3.38 -5.93 -16.02
C HIS A 46 4.73 -6.63 -16.08
N THR A 47 4.98 -7.58 -15.18
CA THR A 47 6.34 -8.14 -15.00
C THR A 47 6.75 -9.06 -16.15
N LEU A 48 5.93 -10.05 -16.50
CA LEU A 48 6.24 -10.98 -17.59
C LEU A 48 6.20 -10.30 -18.96
N PRO A 49 5.22 -9.42 -19.29
CA PRO A 49 5.26 -8.68 -20.55
C PRO A 49 6.49 -7.78 -20.71
N ALA A 50 6.93 -7.11 -19.64
CA ALA A 50 8.14 -6.29 -19.69
C ALA A 50 9.39 -7.12 -19.98
N LEU A 51 9.50 -8.30 -19.36
CA LEU A 51 10.59 -9.23 -19.66
C LEU A 51 10.50 -9.78 -21.10
N GLN A 52 9.33 -10.21 -21.53
CA GLN A 52 9.11 -10.74 -22.88
C GLN A 52 9.47 -9.71 -23.96
N ALA A 53 9.23 -8.42 -23.71
CA ALA A 53 9.57 -7.36 -24.65
C ALA A 53 11.09 -7.18 -24.84
N VAL A 54 11.88 -7.43 -23.80
CA VAL A 54 13.35 -7.22 -23.81
C VAL A 54 14.10 -8.51 -24.16
N SER A 55 13.56 -9.65 -23.76
CA SER A 55 14.14 -10.98 -24.01
C SER A 55 13.02 -11.95 -24.43
N PRO A 56 12.53 -11.88 -25.68
CA PRO A 56 11.47 -12.75 -26.17
C PRO A 56 11.85 -14.23 -26.06
N ASP A 57 11.00 -15.02 -25.38
CA ASP A 57 11.24 -16.46 -25.22
C ASP A 57 9.90 -17.23 -25.17
N ALA A 58 9.77 -18.29 -25.97
CA ALA A 58 8.55 -19.12 -26.00
C ALA A 58 8.24 -19.80 -24.65
N ALA A 59 9.24 -19.96 -23.77
CA ALA A 59 9.06 -20.46 -22.42
C ALA A 59 8.33 -19.47 -21.51
N LEU A 60 8.49 -18.16 -21.73
CA LEU A 60 7.72 -17.13 -21.01
C LEU A 60 6.25 -17.19 -21.42
N ASP A 61 5.95 -17.40 -22.72
CA ASP A 61 4.57 -17.62 -23.18
C ASP A 61 3.94 -18.87 -22.54
N ARG A 62 4.71 -19.97 -22.45
CA ARG A 62 4.27 -21.19 -21.74
C ARG A 62 4.02 -20.92 -20.26
N LEU A 63 4.89 -20.16 -19.60
CA LEU A 63 4.72 -19.78 -18.20
C LEU A 63 3.48 -18.90 -18.00
N MET A 64 3.28 -17.89 -18.85
CA MET A 64 2.10 -17.01 -18.80
C MET A 64 0.81 -17.83 -18.94
N ARG A 65 0.77 -18.82 -19.85
CA ARG A 65 -0.35 -19.76 -19.96
C ARG A 65 -0.54 -20.60 -18.69
N ALA A 66 0.54 -21.10 -18.09
CA ALA A 66 0.50 -21.91 -16.87
C ALA A 66 0.04 -21.12 -15.63
N ILE A 67 0.23 -19.80 -15.60
CA ILE A 67 -0.26 -18.93 -14.51
C ILE A 67 -1.78 -18.71 -14.60
N GLN A 68 -2.39 -18.78 -15.78
CA GLN A 68 -3.82 -18.46 -15.96
C GLN A 68 -4.77 -19.24 -15.04
N PRO A 69 -4.63 -20.58 -14.85
CA PRO A 69 -5.48 -21.31 -13.92
C PRO A 69 -5.32 -20.83 -12.47
N VAL A 70 -4.09 -20.56 -12.02
CA VAL A 70 -3.80 -20.09 -10.67
C VAL A 70 -4.38 -18.69 -10.44
N ARG A 71 -4.25 -17.81 -11.43
CA ARG A 71 -4.88 -16.49 -11.44
C ARG A 71 -6.41 -16.61 -11.36
N ARG A 72 -7.03 -17.48 -12.16
CA ARG A 72 -8.48 -17.69 -12.15
C ARG A 72 -8.97 -18.19 -10.79
N ALA A 73 -8.26 -19.12 -10.17
CA ALA A 73 -8.56 -19.61 -8.82
C ALA A 73 -8.48 -18.46 -7.79
N ALA A 74 -7.41 -17.66 -7.81
CA ALA A 74 -7.28 -16.52 -6.90
C ALA A 74 -8.38 -15.46 -7.08
N HIS A 75 -8.84 -15.24 -8.32
CA HIS A 75 -10.00 -14.37 -8.60
C HIS A 75 -11.32 -15.00 -8.15
N ALA A 76 -11.48 -16.31 -8.28
CA ALA A 76 -12.64 -17.04 -7.76
C ALA A 76 -12.72 -16.93 -6.23
N ASP A 77 -11.60 -17.11 -5.53
CA ASP A 77 -11.50 -16.96 -4.07
C ASP A 77 -11.83 -15.52 -3.64
N LEU A 78 -11.32 -14.52 -4.37
CA LEU A 78 -11.65 -13.13 -4.13
C LEU A 78 -13.16 -12.88 -4.31
N ASN A 79 -13.76 -13.37 -5.40
CA ASN A 79 -15.18 -13.20 -5.66
C ASN A 79 -16.05 -13.90 -4.60
N ALA A 80 -15.67 -15.12 -4.19
CA ALA A 80 -16.34 -15.85 -3.12
C ALA A 80 -16.25 -15.09 -1.79
N ALA A 81 -15.09 -14.53 -1.45
CA ALA A 81 -14.91 -13.73 -0.25
C ALA A 81 -15.73 -12.44 -0.28
N LEU A 82 -15.82 -11.75 -1.43
CA LEU A 82 -16.67 -10.57 -1.61
C LEU A 82 -18.17 -10.90 -1.58
N GLY A 83 -18.56 -12.09 -2.04
CA GLY A 83 -19.93 -12.60 -1.95
C GLY A 83 -20.29 -13.23 -0.60
N SER A 84 -19.34 -13.32 0.34
CA SER A 84 -19.57 -13.98 1.62
C SER A 84 -20.41 -13.14 2.58
N ALA A 85 -21.11 -13.82 3.51
CA ALA A 85 -21.81 -13.17 4.61
C ALA A 85 -20.88 -12.28 5.44
N ARG A 86 -19.61 -12.66 5.58
CA ARG A 86 -18.60 -11.87 6.28
C ARG A 86 -18.37 -10.51 5.63
N PHE A 87 -18.28 -10.46 4.29
CA PHE A 87 -18.14 -9.17 3.58
C PHE A 87 -19.40 -8.31 3.71
N GLY A 88 -20.58 -8.94 3.64
CA GLY A 88 -21.85 -8.25 3.92
C GLY A 88 -21.89 -7.64 5.33
N GLN A 89 -21.47 -8.40 6.35
CA GLN A 89 -21.35 -7.92 7.73
C GLN A 89 -20.35 -6.78 7.84
N PHE A 90 -19.20 -6.85 7.15
CA PHE A 90 -18.24 -5.75 7.09
C PHE A 90 -18.88 -4.46 6.54
N LEU A 91 -19.65 -4.52 5.46
CA LEU A 91 -20.35 -3.35 4.91
C LEU A 91 -21.39 -2.79 5.89
N LEU A 92 -22.15 -3.66 6.57
CA LEU A 92 -23.10 -3.24 7.61
C LEU A 92 -22.39 -2.59 8.80
N LEU A 93 -21.22 -3.10 9.21
CA LEU A 93 -20.40 -2.49 10.25
C LEU A 93 -19.90 -1.10 9.84
N VAL A 94 -19.51 -0.90 8.58
CA VAL A 94 -19.16 0.43 8.05
C VAL A 94 -20.37 1.36 8.15
N GLY A 95 -21.54 0.94 7.67
CA GLY A 95 -22.76 1.74 7.71
C GLY A 95 -23.16 2.12 9.14
N ARG A 96 -23.16 1.14 10.06
CA ARG A 96 -23.42 1.36 11.49
C ARG A 96 -22.44 2.36 12.08
N ALA A 97 -21.14 2.21 11.81
CA ALA A 97 -20.13 3.11 12.34
C ALA A 97 -20.32 4.56 11.85
N LEU A 98 -20.66 4.76 10.58
CA LEU A 98 -20.95 6.08 10.02
C LEU A 98 -22.18 6.72 10.67
N LEU A 99 -23.28 5.96 10.80
CA LEU A 99 -24.51 6.44 11.45
C LEU A 99 -24.29 6.76 12.93
N SER A 100 -23.56 5.92 13.67
CA SER A 100 -23.24 6.17 15.07
C SER A 100 -22.37 7.43 15.24
N CYS A 101 -21.40 7.66 14.35
CA CYS A 101 -20.60 8.89 14.37
C CYS A 101 -21.46 10.14 14.08
N GLN A 102 -22.42 10.04 13.15
CA GLN A 102 -23.34 11.13 12.85
C GLN A 102 -24.27 11.44 14.04
N GLN A 103 -24.87 10.42 14.65
CA GLN A 103 -25.75 10.58 15.80
C GLN A 103 -25.01 11.14 17.02
N ALA A 104 -23.79 10.66 17.29
CA ALA A 104 -22.94 11.23 18.34
C ALA A 104 -22.64 12.72 18.12
N SER A 105 -22.55 13.16 16.86
CA SER A 105 -22.38 14.58 16.51
C SER A 105 -23.65 15.42 16.70
N LEU A 106 -24.84 14.80 16.78
CA LEU A 106 -26.13 15.48 16.93
C LEU A 106 -26.56 15.61 18.40
N VAL A 107 -26.19 14.68 19.28
CA VAL A 107 -26.67 14.58 20.67
C VAL A 107 -25.83 15.40 21.67
N ALA A 108 -25.22 16.52 21.24
CA ALA A 108 -24.48 17.43 22.13
C ALA A 108 -23.36 16.76 22.99
N ALA A 109 -22.81 15.62 22.56
CA ALA A 109 -21.47 15.25 23.02
C ALA A 109 -20.55 16.42 22.65
N PRO A 110 -19.59 16.84 23.53
CA PRO A 110 -18.67 17.90 23.16
C PRO A 110 -17.99 17.46 21.88
N LYS A 111 -18.33 18.12 20.76
CA LYS A 111 -17.68 17.86 19.47
C LYS A 111 -16.19 17.85 19.77
N PRO A 112 -15.42 16.82 19.38
CA PRO A 112 -13.97 16.91 19.50
C PRO A 112 -13.60 18.23 18.84
N ARG A 113 -13.11 19.19 19.64
CA ARG A 113 -12.82 20.54 19.15
C ARG A 113 -11.96 20.34 17.92
N MET A 114 -12.25 21.06 16.83
CA MET A 114 -11.48 20.90 15.59
C MET A 114 -9.98 20.94 15.86
N ASP A 115 -9.56 21.76 16.83
CA ASP A 115 -8.21 21.87 17.39
C ASP A 115 -7.63 20.53 17.88
N THR A 116 -8.42 19.68 18.51
CA THR A 116 -8.01 18.33 18.96
C THR A 116 -7.76 17.41 17.77
N LEU A 117 -8.60 17.46 16.73
CA LEU A 117 -8.39 16.68 15.50
C LEU A 117 -7.18 17.18 14.71
N MET A 118 -6.99 18.49 14.63
CA MET A 118 -5.80 19.09 14.03
C MET A 118 -4.54 18.72 14.81
N ALA A 119 -4.55 18.80 16.13
CA ALA A 119 -3.44 18.37 16.98
C ALA A 119 -3.09 16.89 16.76
N GLN A 120 -4.10 16.00 16.70
CA GLN A 120 -3.90 14.60 16.35
C GLN A 120 -3.31 14.43 14.94
N ALA A 121 -3.78 15.20 13.96
CA ALA A 121 -3.24 15.15 12.59
C ALA A 121 -1.76 15.55 12.55
N HIS A 122 -1.37 16.62 13.25
CA HIS A 122 0.02 17.05 13.40
C HIS A 122 0.88 15.94 14.01
N ASP A 123 0.43 15.37 15.14
CA ASP A 123 1.18 14.35 15.87
C ASP A 123 1.32 13.05 15.06
N LEU A 124 0.24 12.62 14.39
CA LEU A 124 0.24 11.45 13.51
C LEU A 124 1.16 11.65 12.31
N MET A 125 1.09 12.82 11.64
CA MET A 125 1.95 13.15 10.51
C MET A 125 3.43 13.17 10.92
N ALA A 126 3.75 13.79 12.05
CA ALA A 126 5.11 13.85 12.56
C ALA A 126 5.64 12.46 12.96
N LYS A 127 4.84 11.67 13.67
CA LYS A 127 5.20 10.30 14.08
C LYS A 127 5.44 9.40 12.87
N GLN A 128 4.54 9.44 11.90
CA GLN A 128 4.61 8.60 10.71
C GLN A 128 5.75 9.02 9.78
N HIS A 129 6.03 10.31 9.64
CA HIS A 129 7.19 10.80 8.91
C HIS A 129 8.51 10.38 9.59
N ARG A 130 8.64 10.52 10.92
CA ARG A 130 9.83 10.01 11.64
C ARG A 130 10.02 8.51 11.42
N GLN A 131 8.94 7.73 11.45
CA GLN A 131 8.99 6.30 11.19
C GLN A 131 9.37 5.97 9.74
N LEU A 132 8.94 6.80 8.78
CA LEU A 132 9.33 6.71 7.39
C LEU A 132 10.83 6.95 7.23
N LEU A 133 11.36 8.05 7.77
CA LEU A 133 12.80 8.35 7.76
C LEU A 133 13.64 7.23 8.38
N ARG A 134 13.27 6.78 9.58
CA ARG A 134 13.97 5.66 10.26
C ARG A 134 13.99 4.36 9.46
N ARG A 135 13.00 4.11 8.60
CA ARG A 135 12.93 2.90 7.75
C ARG A 135 13.61 3.10 6.40
N GLY A 136 13.78 4.35 6.00
CA GLY A 136 14.49 4.73 4.79
C GLY A 136 15.99 4.86 5.01
N ASP A 137 16.45 4.86 6.26
CA ASP A 137 17.88 4.89 6.55
C ASP A 137 18.62 3.72 5.89
N GLY A 138 19.74 4.02 5.23
CA GLY A 138 20.51 3.03 4.47
C GLY A 138 19.79 2.42 3.27
N LEU A 139 19.00 3.19 2.50
CA LEU A 139 18.21 2.73 1.34
C LEU A 139 18.89 1.69 0.45
N ALA A 140 20.16 1.92 0.09
CA ALA A 140 20.92 1.06 -0.81
C ALA A 140 21.16 -0.35 -0.26
N THR A 141 21.18 -0.50 1.08
CA THR A 141 21.48 -1.75 1.78
C THR A 141 20.26 -2.44 2.38
N LEU A 142 19.06 -1.89 2.17
CA LEU A 142 17.84 -2.46 2.74
C LEU A 142 17.55 -3.85 2.18
N SER A 143 17.35 -4.83 3.06
CA SER A 143 16.82 -6.14 2.69
C SER A 143 15.39 -6.06 2.15
N ASP A 144 14.93 -7.09 1.43
CA ASP A 144 13.54 -7.18 0.94
C ASP A 144 12.49 -6.92 2.04
N ALA A 145 12.69 -7.52 3.22
CA ALA A 145 11.81 -7.32 4.37
C ALA A 145 11.83 -5.87 4.87
N ALA A 146 13.01 -5.21 4.87
CA ALA A 146 13.12 -3.82 5.25
C ALA A 146 12.48 -2.88 4.20
N ARG A 147 12.70 -3.13 2.90
CA ARG A 147 12.02 -2.44 1.79
C ARG A 147 10.50 -2.56 1.87
N HIS A 148 9.98 -3.75 2.19
CA HIS A 148 8.55 -3.94 2.38
C HIS A 148 7.99 -3.13 3.55
N ARG A 149 8.70 -3.10 4.69
CA ARG A 149 8.33 -2.27 5.86
C ARG A 149 8.38 -0.77 5.55
N LEU A 150 9.36 -0.34 4.75
CA LEU A 150 9.48 1.03 4.26
C LEU A 150 8.30 1.38 3.34
N ARG A 151 7.97 0.52 2.38
CA ARG A 151 6.80 0.68 1.49
C ARG A 151 5.49 0.85 2.27
N ILE A 152 5.29 0.04 3.30
CA ILE A 152 4.12 0.17 4.19
C ILE A 152 4.13 1.54 4.87
N ALA A 153 5.28 2.00 5.38
CA ALA A 153 5.39 3.32 6.02
C ALA A 153 5.07 4.45 5.04
N ALA A 154 5.65 4.41 3.83
CA ALA A 154 5.40 5.41 2.78
C ALA A 154 3.92 5.44 2.39
N LYS A 155 3.28 4.28 2.20
CA LYS A 155 1.83 4.17 1.94
C LYS A 155 1.01 4.80 3.04
N LYS A 156 1.27 4.46 4.29
CA LYS A 156 0.56 5.01 5.44
C LYS A 156 0.73 6.54 5.51
N GLN A 157 1.94 7.06 5.28
CA GLN A 157 2.19 8.51 5.26
C GLN A 157 1.39 9.21 4.16
N ARG A 158 1.39 8.68 2.93
CA ARG A 158 0.65 9.29 1.81
C ARG A 158 -0.85 9.25 2.01
N TYR A 159 -1.40 8.12 2.46
CA TYR A 159 -2.85 8.03 2.70
C TYR A 159 -3.29 8.92 3.86
N LEU A 160 -2.46 9.06 4.90
CA LEU A 160 -2.70 10.03 5.97
C LEU A 160 -2.70 11.45 5.40
N LEU A 161 -1.64 11.85 4.68
CA LEU A 161 -1.56 13.19 4.08
C LEU A 161 -2.72 13.47 3.13
N ALA A 162 -3.11 12.51 2.29
CA ALA A 162 -4.26 12.66 1.40
C ALA A 162 -5.60 12.80 2.16
N PHE A 163 -5.69 12.28 3.38
CA PHE A 163 -6.86 12.42 4.24
C PHE A 163 -6.91 13.78 4.93
N VAL A 164 -5.76 14.31 5.35
CA VAL A 164 -5.64 15.61 6.04
C VAL A 164 -5.05 16.71 5.17
N ALA A 165 -5.13 16.61 3.84
CA ALA A 165 -4.46 17.56 2.95
C ALA A 165 -5.01 18.99 3.09
N GLU A 166 -6.32 19.12 3.37
CA GLU A 166 -7.06 20.38 3.41
C GLU A 166 -6.69 21.26 4.62
N ILE A 167 -6.16 20.68 5.70
CA ILE A 167 -5.72 21.45 6.88
C ILE A 167 -4.30 22.04 6.73
N TYR A 168 -3.63 21.77 5.60
CA TYR A 168 -2.25 22.16 5.37
C TYR A 168 -2.09 23.06 4.13
N PRO A 169 -1.00 23.85 4.03
CA PRO A 169 -0.73 24.66 2.85
C PRO A 169 -0.68 23.81 1.58
N GLN A 170 -1.58 24.09 0.64
CA GLN A 170 -1.78 23.28 -0.58
C GLN A 170 -0.49 23.05 -1.35
N ARG A 171 0.36 24.08 -1.51
CA ARG A 171 1.65 23.96 -2.20
C ARG A 171 2.59 22.96 -1.52
N ALA A 172 2.72 23.00 -0.20
CA ALA A 172 3.59 22.12 0.56
C ALA A 172 3.04 20.68 0.58
N SER A 173 1.74 20.51 0.79
CA SER A 173 1.06 19.21 0.76
C SER A 173 1.21 18.52 -0.60
N ARG A 174 1.01 19.25 -1.71
CA ARG A 174 1.15 18.71 -3.07
C ARG A 174 2.58 18.29 -3.38
N ALA A 175 3.57 19.13 -3.03
CA ALA A 175 4.98 18.81 -3.22
C ALA A 175 5.37 17.54 -2.47
N TYR A 176 4.94 17.41 -1.22
CA TYR A 176 5.26 16.23 -0.41
C TYR A 176 4.49 14.98 -0.87
N LEU A 177 3.24 15.11 -1.30
CA LEU A 177 2.50 14.01 -1.94
C LEU A 177 3.20 13.52 -3.22
N ALA A 178 3.74 14.42 -4.03
CA ALA A 178 4.50 14.07 -5.24
C ALA A 178 5.77 13.28 -4.88
N ALA A 179 6.55 13.75 -3.91
CA ALA A 179 7.73 13.03 -3.41
C ALA A 179 7.38 11.63 -2.88
N LEU A 180 6.35 11.53 -2.04
CA LEU A 180 5.85 10.24 -1.53
C LEU A 180 5.35 9.31 -2.64
N THR A 181 4.80 9.87 -3.71
CA THR A 181 4.31 9.09 -4.86
C THR A 181 5.47 8.51 -5.65
N SER A 182 6.51 9.31 -5.90
CA SER A 182 7.75 8.85 -6.55
C SER A 182 8.42 7.72 -5.75
N VAL A 183 8.63 7.92 -4.44
CA VAL A 183 9.17 6.88 -3.55
C VAL A 183 8.30 5.62 -3.53
N GLN A 184 6.97 5.77 -3.52
CA GLN A 184 6.06 4.62 -3.53
C GLN A 184 6.07 3.85 -4.85
N GLN A 185 6.30 4.51 -5.97
CA GLN A 185 6.42 3.86 -7.26
C GLN A 185 7.60 2.89 -7.22
N GLN A 186 8.79 3.39 -6.85
CA GLN A 186 10.01 2.59 -6.77
C GLN A 186 9.92 1.43 -5.76
N LEU A 187 9.36 1.70 -4.58
CA LEU A 187 9.10 0.65 -3.59
C LEU A 187 8.00 -0.34 -4.03
N GLY A 188 7.10 0.10 -4.91
CA GLY A 188 6.09 -0.72 -5.57
C GLY A 188 6.77 -1.71 -6.51
N ASP A 189 7.58 -1.21 -7.41
CA ASP A 189 8.29 -2.00 -8.42
C ASP A 189 9.25 -3.01 -7.77
N LEU A 190 10.04 -2.59 -6.77
CA LEU A 190 10.89 -3.50 -5.98
C LEU A 190 10.09 -4.61 -5.27
N ASN A 191 8.91 -4.26 -4.74
CA ASN A 191 8.03 -5.26 -4.11
C ASN A 191 7.47 -6.23 -5.16
N ASP A 192 7.16 -5.75 -6.35
CA ASP A 192 6.58 -6.56 -7.42
C ASP A 192 7.61 -7.58 -7.97
N LEU A 193 8.91 -7.22 -8.02
CA LEU A 193 9.99 -8.19 -8.28
C LEU A 193 10.06 -9.30 -7.22
N SER A 194 10.00 -8.94 -5.94
CA SER A 194 10.01 -9.92 -4.83
C SER A 194 8.75 -10.81 -4.82
N VAL A 195 7.59 -10.24 -5.14
CA VAL A 195 6.33 -10.98 -5.32
C VAL A 195 6.42 -11.94 -6.49
N ALA A 196 6.96 -11.52 -7.64
CA ALA A 196 7.11 -12.36 -8.82
C ALA A 196 7.91 -13.64 -8.52
N GLN A 197 9.04 -13.50 -7.82
CA GLN A 197 9.86 -14.65 -7.44
C GLN A 197 9.11 -15.63 -6.52
N ARG A 198 8.33 -15.11 -5.57
CA ARG A 198 7.54 -15.91 -4.64
C ARG A 198 6.36 -16.62 -5.33
N CYS A 199 5.62 -15.92 -6.19
CA CYS A 199 4.53 -16.51 -6.97
C CYS A 199 4.99 -17.68 -7.83
N LEU A 200 6.23 -17.62 -8.35
CA LEU A 200 6.77 -18.65 -9.24
C LEU A 200 7.38 -19.87 -8.52
N GLN A 201 7.41 -19.89 -7.18
CA GLN A 201 8.03 -21.00 -6.42
C GLN A 201 7.41 -22.37 -6.78
N ASP A 202 6.08 -22.46 -6.77
CA ASP A 202 5.35 -23.71 -7.03
C ASP A 202 5.36 -24.10 -8.52
N LEU A 203 5.55 -23.13 -9.42
CA LEU A 203 5.61 -23.35 -10.87
C LEU A 203 7.02 -23.71 -11.36
N ARG A 204 8.05 -23.44 -10.56
CA ARG A 204 9.47 -23.62 -10.92
C ARG A 204 9.81 -25.04 -11.41
N PRO A 205 9.37 -26.15 -10.79
CA PRO A 205 9.77 -27.49 -11.24
C PRO A 205 9.40 -27.80 -12.70
N ARG A 206 8.30 -27.23 -13.19
CA ARG A 206 7.81 -27.45 -14.57
C ARG A 206 8.21 -26.34 -15.54
N HIS A 207 8.69 -25.20 -15.02
CA HIS A 207 9.01 -24.00 -15.79
C HIS A 207 10.38 -23.41 -15.40
N ALA A 208 11.35 -24.27 -15.08
CA ALA A 208 12.62 -23.86 -14.48
C ALA A 208 13.37 -22.80 -15.30
N TRP A 209 13.44 -22.98 -16.62
CA TRP A 209 14.07 -22.01 -17.53
C TRP A 209 13.41 -20.62 -17.44
N ALA A 210 12.09 -20.54 -17.64
CA ALA A 210 11.36 -19.27 -17.58
C ALA A 210 11.44 -18.62 -16.19
N CYS A 211 11.39 -19.43 -15.11
CA CYS A 211 11.57 -18.92 -13.75
C CYS A 211 12.99 -18.38 -13.52
N GLY A 212 14.01 -19.01 -14.12
CA GLY A 212 15.39 -18.54 -14.13
C GLY A 212 15.53 -17.19 -14.85
N LEU A 213 14.90 -17.04 -16.03
CA LEU A 213 14.86 -15.75 -16.74
C LEU A 213 14.24 -14.65 -15.87
N VAL A 214 13.11 -14.93 -15.21
CA VAL A 214 12.46 -13.97 -14.31
C VAL A 214 13.37 -13.62 -13.14
N GLN A 215 14.03 -14.61 -12.53
CA GLN A 215 14.96 -14.38 -11.42
C GLN A 215 16.14 -13.50 -11.85
N GLY A 216 16.75 -13.80 -13.01
CA GLY A 216 17.85 -13.01 -13.57
C GLY A 216 17.41 -11.58 -13.89
N TRP A 217 16.24 -11.41 -14.49
CA TRP A 217 15.66 -10.09 -14.75
C TRP A 217 15.41 -9.29 -13.47
N CYS A 218 14.82 -9.89 -12.44
CA CYS A 218 14.61 -9.25 -11.15
C CYS A 218 15.95 -8.83 -10.51
N ALA A 219 16.98 -9.67 -10.59
CA ALA A 219 18.30 -9.36 -10.08
C ALA A 219 18.94 -8.18 -10.84
N ALA A 220 18.79 -8.12 -12.17
CA ALA A 220 19.29 -7.03 -13.00
C ALA A 220 18.57 -5.69 -12.74
N GLN A 221 17.25 -5.72 -12.48
CA GLN A 221 16.46 -4.51 -12.26
C GLN A 221 16.62 -3.90 -10.86
N THR A 222 16.93 -4.74 -9.86
CA THR A 222 16.97 -4.31 -8.46
C THR A 222 17.94 -3.14 -8.21
N PRO A 223 19.20 -3.16 -8.67
CA PRO A 223 20.13 -2.03 -8.48
C PRO A 223 19.63 -0.73 -9.09
N HIS A 224 19.00 -0.81 -10.28
CA HIS A 224 18.47 0.37 -10.97
C HIS A 224 17.32 1.01 -10.17
N LEU A 225 16.37 0.20 -9.71
CA LEU A 225 15.25 0.68 -8.89
C LEU A 225 15.71 1.22 -7.54
N LEU A 226 16.77 0.65 -6.94
CA LEU A 226 17.37 1.18 -5.71
C LEU A 226 18.01 2.56 -5.93
N ALA A 227 18.70 2.77 -7.06
CA ALA A 227 19.25 4.07 -7.42
C ALA A 227 18.14 5.11 -7.65
N GLN A 228 17.07 4.73 -8.37
CA GLN A 228 15.91 5.59 -8.56
C GLN A 228 15.20 5.92 -7.23
N LEU A 229 15.08 4.93 -6.33
CA LEU A 229 14.55 5.12 -4.99
C LEU A 229 15.39 6.13 -4.21
N ALA A 230 16.72 6.03 -4.24
CA ALA A 230 17.62 6.97 -3.58
C ALA A 230 17.45 8.40 -4.12
N SER A 231 17.34 8.56 -5.44
CA SER A 231 17.06 9.85 -6.05
C SER A 231 15.69 10.41 -5.64
N ALA A 232 14.64 9.59 -5.66
CA ALA A 232 13.29 9.99 -5.25
C ALA A 232 13.22 10.37 -3.77
N TRP A 233 14.05 9.73 -2.94
CA TRP A 233 14.08 9.94 -1.50
C TRP A 233 14.52 11.34 -1.09
N GLY A 234 15.38 11.99 -1.87
CA GLY A 234 15.81 13.37 -1.60
C GLY A 234 14.63 14.34 -1.46
N GLY A 235 13.53 14.12 -2.19
CA GLY A 235 12.31 14.92 -2.05
C GLY A 235 11.53 14.69 -0.75
N VAL A 236 11.66 13.50 -0.14
CA VAL A 236 11.09 13.18 1.18
C VAL A 236 11.95 13.77 2.30
N ASP A 237 13.27 13.69 2.18
CA ASP A 237 14.22 14.25 3.16
C ASP A 237 14.19 15.79 3.17
N ALA A 238 14.11 16.42 2.00
CA ALA A 238 14.03 17.87 1.87
C ALA A 238 12.66 18.45 2.26
N ALA A 239 11.66 17.61 2.55
CA ALA A 239 10.32 18.06 2.89
C ALA A 239 10.33 18.82 4.22
N LYS A 240 10.13 20.14 4.15
CA LYS A 240 9.92 20.98 5.34
C LYS A 240 8.71 20.44 6.13
N ALA A 241 8.86 20.28 7.44
CA ALA A 241 7.81 19.76 8.32
C ALA A 241 6.67 20.77 8.52
N PHE A 242 5.85 20.97 7.49
CA PHE A 242 4.69 21.87 7.49
C PHE A 242 3.55 21.40 8.42
N TRP A 243 3.67 20.18 8.96
CA TRP A 243 2.77 19.59 9.93
C TRP A 243 3.20 19.82 11.39
N ARG A 244 4.10 20.76 11.67
CA ARG A 244 4.40 21.20 13.05
C ARG A 244 3.26 22.08 13.57
N ARG A 245 2.93 21.96 14.86
CA ARG A 245 2.04 22.92 15.54
C ARG A 245 2.68 24.30 15.41
N ARG A 246 1.91 25.33 14.99
CA ARG A 246 2.33 26.71 15.24
C ARG A 246 2.40 26.87 16.76
N ALA A 247 3.56 27.29 17.25
CA ALA A 247 3.73 27.69 18.63
C ALA A 247 2.88 28.92 18.92
#